data_AF-A0A6L5Z7J2-F1
#
_entry.id   AF-A0A6L5Z7J2-F1
#
_cell.length_a   1.000
_cell.length_b   1.000
_cell.length_c   1.000
_cell.angle_alpha   90.00
_cell.angle_beta   90.00
_cell.angle_gamma   90.00
#
_symmetry.space_group_name_H-M   'P 1'
#
loop_
_entity.id
_entity.type
_entity.pdbx_description
1 polymer ?
#
loop_
_entity_poly.entity_id
_entity_poly.type
_entity_poly.pdbx_seq_one_letter_code
_entity_poly.pdbx_strand_id
1 'polypeptide(L)' 'MTLEGWQVWDLVGRLGGQLRVLPGAVIGWDMSAAFALGDALGVPPLAMAELLPVIEAVMVTKLNEDLSANDGPGVRS' A
#
# COMPACT_ATOMS: atom_id res chain seq x y z
N MET A 1 8.72 -15.15 12.55
CA MET A 1 7.65 -14.54 11.73
C MET A 1 6.51 -15.56 11.67
N THR A 2 5.25 -15.15 11.88
CA THR A 2 4.10 -16.06 11.79
C THR A 2 3.73 -16.31 10.31
N LEU A 3 2.95 -17.36 10.04
CA LEU A 3 2.51 -17.67 8.67
C LEU A 3 1.63 -16.53 8.12
N GLU A 4 0.73 -16.02 8.95
CA GLU A 4 -0.19 -14.94 8.62
C GLU A 4 0.57 -13.66 8.28
N GLY A 5 1.63 -13.34 9.05
CA GLY A 5 2.49 -12.19 8.78
C GLY A 5 3.24 -12.33 7.46
N TRP A 6 3.71 -13.53 7.11
CA TRP A 6 4.34 -13.79 5.82
C TRP A 6 3.36 -13.69 4.65
N GLN A 7 2.15 -14.24 4.81
CA GLN A 7 1.11 -14.18 3.77
C GLN A 7 0.68 -12.74 3.49
N VAL A 8 0.53 -11.92 4.53
CA VAL A 8 0.25 -10.49 4.35
C VAL A 8 1.43 -9.78 3.67
N TRP A 9 2.67 -10.16 3.99
CA TRP A 9 3.84 -9.58 3.33
C TRP A 9 3.93 -9.93 1.83
N ASP A 10 3.65 -11.19 1.45
CA ASP A 10 3.55 -11.58 0.03
C ASP A 10 2.42 -10.81 -0.69
N LEU A 11 1.26 -10.69 -0.05
CA LEU A 11 0.14 -9.89 -0.57
C LEU A 11 0.58 -8.44 -0.83
N VAL A 12 1.19 -7.77 0.15
CA VAL A 12 1.64 -6.37 0.05
C VAL A 12 2.60 -6.18 -1.13
N GLY A 13 3.53 -7.13 -1.36
CA GLY A 13 4.43 -7.09 -2.50
C GLY A 13 3.70 -7.08 -3.87
N ARG A 14 2.50 -7.66 -3.93
CA ARG A 14 1.67 -7.70 -5.15
C ARG A 14 0.79 -6.46 -5.32
N LEU A 15 0.53 -5.70 -4.25
CA LEU A 15 -0.30 -4.49 -4.28
C LEU A 15 0.40 -3.26 -4.88
N GLY A 16 1.70 -3.32 -5.18
CA GLY A 16 2.45 -2.20 -5.74
C GLY A 16 1.84 -1.60 -7.02
N GLY A 17 1.12 -2.39 -7.82
CA GLY A 17 0.42 -1.92 -9.02
C GLY A 17 -1.01 -1.40 -8.78
N GLN A 18 -1.54 -1.53 -7.57
CA GLN A 18 -2.93 -1.20 -7.22
C GLN A 18 -3.02 0.11 -6.43
N LEU A 19 -2.17 1.08 -6.73
CA LEU A 19 -2.13 2.36 -6.03
C LEU A 19 -3.28 3.28 -6.47
N ARG A 20 -3.85 3.99 -5.51
CA ARG A 20 -4.73 5.14 -5.75
C ARG A 20 -3.89 6.42 -5.67
N VAL A 21 -3.97 7.23 -6.71
CA VAL A 21 -3.15 8.44 -6.87
C VAL A 21 -4.01 9.64 -7.23
N LEU A 22 -3.60 10.81 -6.72
CA LEU A 22 -4.02 12.15 -7.14
C LEU A 22 -2.80 12.85 -7.77
N PRO A 23 -2.99 13.98 -8.48
CA PRO A 23 -1.86 14.78 -8.96
C PRO A 23 -0.91 15.13 -7.81
N GLY A 24 0.32 14.63 -7.86
CA GLY A 24 1.36 14.88 -6.86
C GLY A 24 1.21 14.12 -5.53
N ALA A 25 0.29 13.16 -5.41
CA ALA A 25 0.13 12.42 -4.15
C ALA A 25 -0.37 10.98 -4.34
N VAL A 26 0.16 10.05 -3.56
CA VAL A 26 -0.42 8.72 -3.33
C VAL A 26 -1.39 8.79 -2.16
N ILE A 27 -2.60 8.23 -2.31
CA ILE A 27 -3.65 8.26 -1.27
C ILE A 27 -4.02 6.87 -0.73
N GLY A 28 -3.27 5.84 -1.10
CA GLY A 28 -3.45 4.47 -0.58
C GLY A 28 -3.41 3.42 -1.68
N TRP A 29 -3.73 2.19 -1.29
CA TRP A 29 -4.07 1.12 -2.23
C TRP A 29 -5.55 1.17 -2.60
N ASP A 30 -5.89 0.49 -3.68
CA ASP A 30 -7.26 0.04 -3.91
C ASP A 30 -7.56 -1.10 -2.93
N MET A 31 -8.30 -0.77 -1.86
CA MET A 31 -8.68 -1.74 -0.84
C MET A 31 -9.59 -2.85 -1.37
N SER A 32 -10.40 -2.57 -2.40
CA SER A 32 -11.21 -3.62 -3.05
C SER A 32 -10.33 -4.61 -3.79
N ALA A 33 -9.30 -4.14 -4.51
CA ALA A 33 -8.30 -5.00 -5.13
C ALA A 33 -7.49 -5.77 -4.09
N ALA A 34 -7.15 -5.15 -2.96
CA ALA A 34 -6.43 -5.79 -1.87
C ALA A 34 -7.22 -6.95 -1.25
N PHE A 35 -8.51 -6.75 -0.95
CA PHE A 35 -9.38 -7.80 -0.42
C PHE A 35 -9.62 -8.92 -1.44
N ALA A 36 -9.86 -8.59 -2.71
CA ALA A 36 -10.04 -9.58 -3.76
C ALA A 36 -8.80 -10.44 -3.98
N LEU A 37 -7.61 -9.83 -3.95
CA LEU A 37 -6.34 -10.56 -4.11
C LEU A 37 -6.02 -11.41 -2.88
N GLY A 38 -6.26 -10.89 -1.68
CA GLY A 38 -6.06 -11.65 -0.45
C GLY A 38 -6.97 -12.87 -0.34
N ASP A 39 -8.24 -12.74 -0.76
CA ASP A 39 -9.18 -13.86 -0.86
C ASP A 39 -8.68 -14.92 -1.85
N ALA A 40 -8.24 -14.51 -3.05
CA ALA A 40 -7.70 -15.41 -4.07
C ALA A 40 -6.42 -16.16 -3.62
N LEU A 41 -5.62 -15.54 -2.75
CA LEU A 41 -4.38 -16.12 -2.20
C LEU A 41 -4.60 -16.92 -0.91
N GLY A 42 -5.82 -16.95 -0.38
CA GLY A 42 -6.14 -17.62 0.88
C GLY A 42 -5.51 -16.95 2.11
N VAL A 43 -5.31 -15.64 2.06
CA VAL A 43 -4.80 -14.87 3.21
C VAL A 43 -5.93 -14.73 4.24
N PRO A 44 -5.68 -14.99 5.55
CA PRO A 44 -6.71 -14.87 6.56
C PRO A 44 -7.30 -13.44 6.61
N PRO A 45 -8.64 -13.28 6.46
CA PRO A 45 -9.26 -11.95 6.42
C PRO A 45 -8.98 -11.09 7.66
N LEU A 46 -8.90 -11.72 8.84
CA LEU A 46 -8.57 -11.03 10.08
C LEU A 46 -7.13 -10.47 10.05
N ALA A 47 -6.17 -11.26 9.55
CA ALA A 47 -4.79 -10.79 9.43
C ALA A 47 -4.69 -9.61 8.45
N MET A 48 -5.44 -9.64 7.35
CA MET A 48 -5.52 -8.52 6.41
C MET A 48 -6.13 -7.28 7.05
N ALA A 49 -7.26 -7.42 7.73
CA ALA A 49 -7.97 -6.31 8.36
C ALA A 49 -7.13 -5.61 9.45
N GLU A 50 -6.33 -6.38 10.20
CA GLU A 50 -5.47 -5.84 11.25
C GLU A 50 -4.17 -5.23 10.71
N LEU A 51 -3.54 -5.86 9.71
CA LEU A 51 -2.20 -5.49 9.26
C LEU A 51 -2.19 -4.51 8.08
N LEU A 52 -3.07 -4.67 7.09
CA LEU A 52 -3.05 -3.84 5.88
C LEU A 52 -3.19 -2.33 6.15
N PRO A 53 -4.06 -1.85 7.06
CA PRO A 53 -4.21 -0.41 7.29
C PRO A 53 -2.93 0.26 7.78
N VAL A 54 -2.18 -0.40 8.67
CA VAL A 54 -0.92 0.15 9.21
C VAL A 54 0.16 0.17 8.12
N ILE A 55 0.24 -0.89 7.31
CA ILE A 55 1.21 -0.97 6.20
C ILE A 55 0.87 0.09 5.13
N GLU A 56 -0.41 0.30 4.82
CA GLU A 56 -0.85 1.35 3.89
C GLU A 56 -0.40 2.72 4.36
N ALA A 57 -0.60 3.05 5.64
CA ALA A 57 -0.21 4.34 6.19
C ALA A 57 1.31 4.59 6.02
N VAL A 58 2.14 3.58 6.24
CA VAL A 58 3.59 3.66 6.04
C VAL A 58 3.92 3.81 4.55
N MET A 59 3.31 3.01 3.68
CA MET A 59 3.51 3.08 2.23
C MET A 59 3.15 4.46 1.67
N VAL A 60 1.97 4.98 2.02
CA VAL A 60 1.50 6.32 1.61
C VAL A 60 2.48 7.39 2.08
N THR A 61 2.93 7.32 3.33
CA THR A 61 3.90 8.27 3.87
C THR A 61 5.20 8.24 3.06
N LYS A 62 5.75 7.04 2.81
CA LYS A 62 7.03 6.89 2.09
C LYS A 62 6.96 7.32 0.63
N LEU A 63 5.93 6.92 -0.11
CA LEU A 63 5.80 7.32 -1.51
C LEU A 63 5.58 8.82 -1.66
N ASN A 64 4.86 9.47 -0.74
CA ASN A 64 4.69 10.93 -0.76
C ASN A 64 5.97 11.69 -0.35
N GLU A 65 6.74 11.16 0.61
CA GLU A 65 8.08 11.68 0.94
C GLU A 65 8.99 11.64 -0.30
N ASP A 66 9.01 10.50 -1.02
CA ASP A 66 9.80 10.33 -2.23
C ASP A 66 9.34 11.25 -3.37
N LEU A 67 8.03 11.40 -3.60
CA LEU A 67 7.49 12.35 -4.57
C LEU A 67 7.92 13.79 -4.24
N SER A 68 7.80 14.20 -2.97
CA SER A 68 8.21 15.53 -2.51
C SER A 68 9.71 15.79 -2.66
N ALA A 69 10.54 14.76 -2.44
CA ALA A 69 11.98 14.86 -2.61
C ALA A 69 12.40 14.96 -4.08
N ASN A 70 11.67 14.27 -4.97
CA ASN A 70 11.94 14.26 -6.41
C ASN A 70 11.39 15.50 -7.14
N ASP A 71 10.37 16.16 -6.59
CA ASP A 71 9.81 17.38 -7.19
C ASP A 71 10.71 18.63 -7.06
N GLY A 72 11.70 18.63 -6.17
CA GLY A 72 12.72 19.70 -6.04
C GLY A 72 12.17 21.12 -5.77
N PRO A 73 13.01 22.11 -5.40
CA PRO A 73 12.55 23.48 -5.13
C PRO A 73 12.30 24.29 -6.42
N GLY A 74 11.74 23.68 -7.47
CA GLY A 74 11.79 24.19 -8.85
C GLY A 74 10.45 24.47 -9.54
N VAL A 75 9.31 24.15 -8.95
CA VAL A 75 8.00 24.44 -9.59
C VAL A 75 7.03 25.02 -8.55
N ARG A 76 7.24 26.29 -8.23
CA ARG A 76 6.15 27.18 -7.79
C ARG A 76 6.05 28.26 -8.87
N SER A 77 5.16 28.03 -9.83
CA SER A 77 4.68 29.07 -10.76
C SER A 77 3.44 29.71 -10.16
#